data_AF-A0A914CLN2-F1
#
_entry.id   AF-A0A914CLN2-F1
#
_cell.length_a   1.000
_cell.length_b   1.000
_cell.length_c   1.000
_cell.angle_alpha   90.00
_cell.angle_beta   90.00
_cell.angle_gamma   90.00
#
_symmetry.space_group_name_H-M   'P 1'
#
loop_
_entity.id
_entity.type
_entity.pdbx_description
1 polymer ?
#
loop_
_entity_poly.entity_id
_entity_poly.type
_entity_poly.pdbx_seq_one_letter_code
_entity_poly.pdbx_strand_id
1 'polypeptide(L)'
;MEHRHKVFPIQVIVPHTSNPNSFRLNESGLHSVLGHSAIANKKVVIVSVAGATRKGKSFLLNFFLEYLYALQNSQQNDIQLEWLDEAVQLQGFHWRSGAKRDTVGIWLWGEPIMIEAANGEKYAIVLMDCQGITLENAQSSNQCSSIFALSTLLSCIQCYNIVDVIQEDSLQNLSLFVEYGRLFLNEAQQFGKPFQNLVFMVRDHKSPEEFPFGAEGGEAYFEQVLENCPDSLEELKVVKDNLRECFEQIFCYLLPHPGQKVADRNSFKGYVKDIRPMFREEVKKMISSLLNPHAIKPKIVNGKEVTCKKMIEYIRECARLFYKNDNPAPRSILNAHAQLLCIESAIEAKTAYCRGMDRATSAPRMLSEKKLLEAHIKHGITALNIYDKCPKIGSGEVRTENLARLQEDINAELEKYKRFNEAKRVNSCASAMLACGDSVLFGIGLGGAASGAVAASVVTLQLGMVSAGIVAIPISLSTLFGIWLYVTVKECSKRRKERKNN
;
A
#
# COMPACT_ATOMS: atom_id res chain seq x y z
N MET A 1 8.91 19.45 21.25
CA MET A 1 10.00 18.43 21.30
C MET A 1 9.90 17.45 22.49
N GLU A 2 9.08 17.68 23.53
CA GLU A 2 8.99 16.83 24.74
C GLU A 2 8.50 15.37 24.50
N HIS A 3 7.91 15.07 23.33
CA HIS A 3 7.42 13.72 23.01
C HIS A 3 8.44 12.82 22.28
N ARG A 4 9.57 13.36 21.80
CA ARG A 4 10.56 12.61 21.01
C ARG A 4 11.15 11.41 21.74
N HIS A 5 11.30 11.49 23.07
CA HIS A 5 11.83 10.40 23.91
C HIS A 5 10.84 9.25 24.14
N LYS A 6 9.58 9.38 23.69
CA LYS A 6 8.54 8.34 23.83
C LYS A 6 8.27 7.57 22.54
N VAL A 7 8.84 8.00 21.41
CA VAL A 7 8.68 7.33 20.11
C VAL A 7 9.82 6.35 19.92
N PHE A 8 9.47 5.12 19.55
CA PHE A 8 10.41 4.03 19.35
C PHE A 8 10.19 3.39 17.98
N PRO A 9 11.23 2.79 17.37
CA PRO A 9 11.04 2.07 16.12
C PRO A 9 10.15 0.84 16.34
N ILE A 10 9.24 0.59 15.40
CA ILE A 10 8.26 -0.49 15.43
C ILE A 10 8.63 -1.50 14.35
N GLN A 11 8.81 -2.76 14.76
CA GLN A 11 9.08 -3.84 13.83
C GLN A 11 7.81 -4.21 13.07
N VAL A 12 7.81 -3.99 11.76
CA VAL A 12 6.68 -4.28 10.88
C VAL A 12 6.83 -5.60 10.15
N ILE A 13 8.05 -6.02 9.84
CA ILE A 13 8.32 -7.34 9.26
C ILE A 13 9.19 -8.11 10.24
N VAL A 14 8.67 -9.23 10.73
CA VAL A 14 9.29 -10.03 11.78
C VAL A 14 9.61 -11.43 11.26
N PRO A 15 10.69 -12.08 11.73
CA PRO A 15 10.91 -13.50 11.48
C PRO A 15 9.72 -14.33 11.97
N HIS A 16 9.41 -15.38 11.24
CA HIS A 16 8.38 -16.33 11.64
C HIS A 16 8.91 -17.19 12.79
N THR A 17 8.07 -17.43 13.80
CA THR A 17 8.45 -18.16 15.02
C THR A 17 8.75 -19.64 14.74
N SER A 18 8.05 -20.23 13.77
CA SER A 18 8.16 -21.66 13.43
C SER A 18 9.19 -21.95 12.34
N ASN A 19 9.52 -20.95 11.51
CA ASN A 19 10.53 -21.06 10.48
C ASN A 19 11.34 -19.75 10.51
N PRO A 20 12.54 -19.74 11.11
CA PRO A 20 13.34 -18.52 11.21
C PRO A 20 13.75 -17.96 9.84
N ASN A 21 13.51 -18.71 8.74
CA ASN A 21 13.82 -18.29 7.39
C ASN A 21 12.69 -17.56 6.66
N SER A 22 11.46 -17.56 7.20
CA SER A 22 10.35 -16.82 6.60
C SER A 22 10.00 -15.57 7.39
N PHE A 23 9.42 -14.58 6.71
CA PHE A 23 9.02 -13.30 7.31
C PHE A 23 7.51 -13.17 7.34
N ARG A 24 6.96 -12.70 8.46
CA ARG A 24 5.54 -12.35 8.58
C ARG A 24 5.36 -10.85 8.79
N LEU A 25 4.25 -10.33 8.30
CA LEU A 25 3.84 -8.97 8.56
C LEU A 25 3.23 -8.86 9.97
N ASN A 26 3.74 -7.91 10.76
CA ASN A 26 3.12 -7.49 12.00
C ASN A 26 2.05 -6.43 11.69
N GLU A 27 0.83 -6.89 11.43
CA GLU A 27 -0.32 -6.04 11.11
C GLU A 27 -0.58 -4.99 12.20
N SER A 28 -0.49 -5.38 13.48
CA SER A 28 -0.70 -4.45 14.61
C SER A 28 0.34 -3.34 14.65
N GLY A 29 1.61 -3.67 14.42
CA GLY A 29 2.70 -2.70 14.35
C GLY A 29 2.55 -1.76 13.15
N LEU A 30 2.23 -2.30 11.97
CA LEU A 30 1.99 -1.49 10.78
C LEU A 30 0.81 -0.51 10.96
N HIS A 31 -0.31 -0.99 11.51
CA HIS A 31 -1.47 -0.16 11.80
C HIS A 31 -1.19 0.88 12.89
N SER A 32 -0.31 0.60 13.85
CA SER A 32 0.07 1.61 14.85
C SER A 32 0.84 2.80 14.26
N VAL A 33 1.63 2.58 13.19
CA VAL A 33 2.40 3.64 12.52
C VAL A 33 1.56 4.40 11.49
N LEU A 34 0.86 3.69 10.60
CA LEU A 34 0.19 4.29 9.43
C LEU A 34 -1.34 4.33 9.54
N GLY A 35 -1.92 3.67 10.53
CA GLY A 35 -3.37 3.45 10.63
C GLY A 35 -4.14 4.58 11.33
N HIS A 36 -3.46 5.58 11.86
CA HIS A 36 -4.12 6.68 12.57
C HIS A 36 -4.99 7.52 11.61
N SER A 37 -6.24 7.79 11.99
CA SER A 37 -7.23 8.45 11.13
C SER A 37 -6.80 9.84 10.64
N ALA A 38 -6.05 10.58 11.46
CA ALA A 38 -5.53 11.92 11.13
C ALA A 38 -4.57 11.93 9.93
N ILE A 39 -3.86 10.82 9.67
CA ILE A 39 -2.88 10.71 8.58
C ILE A 39 -3.34 9.79 7.44
N ALA A 40 -4.46 9.09 7.60
CA ALA A 40 -4.92 8.07 6.65
C ALA A 40 -4.99 8.55 5.19
N ASN A 41 -5.36 9.81 4.97
CA ASN A 41 -5.48 10.44 3.65
C ASN A 41 -4.25 11.29 3.26
N LYS A 42 -3.22 11.36 4.11
CA LYS A 42 -1.96 12.05 3.79
C LYS A 42 -1.13 11.17 2.87
N LYS A 43 -0.44 11.79 1.91
CA LYS A 43 0.49 11.11 1.01
C LYS A 43 1.72 10.69 1.82
N VAL A 44 2.24 9.49 1.56
CA VAL A 44 3.35 8.92 2.33
C VAL A 44 4.67 9.06 1.57
N VAL A 45 5.75 9.37 2.28
CA VAL A 45 7.13 9.33 1.76
C VAL A 45 7.89 8.33 2.62
N ILE A 46 8.48 7.30 2.02
CA ILE A 46 9.27 6.31 2.77
C ILE A 46 10.74 6.43 2.39
N VAL A 47 11.58 6.66 3.40
CA VAL A 47 13.04 6.72 3.26
C VAL A 47 13.63 5.48 3.90
N SER A 48 14.28 4.66 3.09
CA SER A 48 14.86 3.38 3.50
C SER A 48 16.37 3.48 3.58
N VAL A 49 16.98 2.91 4.60
CA VAL A 49 18.43 2.68 4.62
C VAL A 49 18.69 1.17 4.68
N ALA A 50 19.30 0.64 3.62
CA ALA A 50 19.69 -0.76 3.53
C ALA A 50 21.16 -0.91 3.12
N GLY A 51 21.71 -2.11 3.27
CA GLY A 51 23.13 -2.39 3.01
C GLY A 51 23.72 -3.34 4.04
N ALA A 52 25.01 -3.64 3.95
CA ALA A 52 25.66 -4.68 4.76
C ALA A 52 25.42 -4.52 6.28
N THR A 53 25.37 -5.65 7.00
CA THR A 53 25.25 -5.62 8.47
C THR A 53 26.42 -4.90 9.12
N ARG A 54 26.18 -4.28 10.28
CA ARG A 54 27.21 -3.63 11.11
C ARG A 54 27.95 -2.45 10.45
N LYS A 55 27.44 -1.92 9.33
CA LYS A 55 28.01 -0.75 8.63
C LYS A 55 27.36 0.60 8.99
N GLY A 56 26.79 0.72 10.20
CA GLY A 56 26.31 2.01 10.71
C GLY A 56 25.01 2.56 10.09
N LYS A 57 24.10 1.71 9.61
CA LYS A 57 22.80 2.11 9.03
C LYS A 57 21.92 2.90 10.00
N SER A 58 21.64 2.31 11.16
CA SER A 58 20.82 2.93 12.21
C SER A 58 21.46 4.22 12.76
N PHE A 59 22.80 4.29 12.74
CA PHE A 59 23.54 5.52 13.05
C PHE A 59 23.25 6.63 12.03
N LEU A 60 23.28 6.34 10.72
CA LEU A 60 22.89 7.30 9.69
C LEU A 60 21.42 7.72 9.80
N LEU A 61 20.50 6.77 10.01
CA LEU A 61 19.08 7.06 10.15
C LEU A 61 18.78 8.07 11.27
N ASN A 62 19.58 8.09 12.33
CA ASN A 62 19.42 9.09 13.39
C ASN A 62 19.73 10.53 12.93
N PHE A 63 20.58 10.73 11.90
CA PHE A 63 20.73 12.05 11.28
C PHE A 63 19.53 12.44 10.43
N PHE A 64 18.96 11.49 9.66
CA PHE A 64 17.71 11.73 8.93
C PHE A 64 16.59 12.11 9.90
N LEU A 65 16.51 11.42 11.03
CA LEU A 65 15.55 11.68 12.08
C LEU A 65 15.73 13.06 12.71
N GLU A 66 16.97 13.44 13.03
CA GLU A 66 17.30 14.76 13.57
C GLU A 66 16.87 15.87 12.61
N TYR A 67 17.25 15.75 11.33
CA TYR A 67 16.88 16.71 10.30
C TYR A 67 15.36 16.85 10.16
N LEU A 68 14.63 15.74 10.10
CA LEU A 68 13.18 15.75 9.91
C LEU A 68 12.46 16.40 11.09
N TYR A 69 12.89 16.15 12.33
CA TYR A 69 12.32 16.82 13.50
C TYR A 69 12.67 18.31 13.55
N ALA A 70 13.91 18.69 13.21
CA ALA A 70 14.31 20.09 13.12
C ALA A 70 13.51 20.82 12.04
N LEU A 71 13.32 20.20 10.87
CA LEU A 71 12.52 20.73 9.77
C LEU A 71 11.05 20.88 10.15
N GLN A 72 10.46 19.87 10.78
CA GLN A 72 9.09 19.95 11.26
C GLN A 72 8.92 21.10 12.26
N ASN A 73 9.86 21.25 13.21
CA ASN A 73 9.83 22.32 14.20
C ASN A 73 10.00 23.72 13.58
N SER A 74 10.89 23.83 12.60
CA SER A 74 11.10 25.04 11.80
C SER A 74 9.81 25.45 11.08
N GLN A 75 9.13 24.51 10.43
CA GLN A 75 7.86 24.76 9.73
C GLN A 75 6.69 25.08 10.68
N GLN A 76 6.62 24.46 11.85
CA GLN A 76 5.53 24.68 12.81
C GLN A 76 5.61 26.03 13.52
N ASN A 77 6.83 26.51 13.79
CA ASN A 77 7.05 27.75 14.55
C ASN A 77 7.52 28.91 13.68
N ASP A 78 7.68 28.70 12.37
CA ASP A 78 8.19 29.69 11.41
C ASP A 78 9.58 30.24 11.80
N ILE A 79 10.50 29.33 12.14
CA ILE A 79 11.87 29.64 12.56
C ILE A 79 12.86 29.13 11.51
N GLN A 80 14.02 29.79 11.38
CA GLN A 80 15.10 29.31 10.53
C GLN A 80 15.51 27.86 10.89
N LEU A 81 15.70 27.04 9.85
CA LEU A 81 16.14 25.66 10.02
C LEU A 81 17.59 25.60 10.45
N GLU A 82 17.80 25.38 11.74
CA GLU A 82 19.08 25.01 12.32
C GLU A 82 19.03 23.57 12.81
N TRP A 83 20.02 22.77 12.40
CA TRP A 83 20.13 21.38 12.79
C TRP A 83 21.58 20.92 12.80
N LEU A 84 21.82 19.87 13.57
CA LEU A 84 23.11 19.22 13.77
C LEU A 84 24.14 20.08 14.55
N ASP A 85 23.69 20.76 15.60
CA ASP A 85 24.58 21.49 16.50
C ASP A 85 25.43 20.55 17.35
N GLU A 86 26.59 21.02 17.79
CA GLU A 86 27.57 20.18 18.51
C GLU A 86 27.06 19.62 19.83
N ALA A 87 26.12 20.32 20.47
CA ALA A 87 25.48 19.92 21.72
C ALA A 87 24.44 18.81 21.54
N VAL A 88 23.98 18.56 20.31
CA VAL A 88 22.95 17.56 20.01
C VAL A 88 23.47 16.15 20.26
N GLN A 89 22.62 15.32 20.86
CA GLN A 89 22.84 13.90 20.99
C GLN A 89 21.90 13.16 20.03
N LEU A 90 22.48 12.40 19.09
CA LEU A 90 21.72 11.58 18.15
C LEU A 90 21.04 10.43 18.90
N GLN A 91 19.70 10.47 18.91
CA GLN A 91 18.82 9.46 19.50
C GLN A 91 17.74 9.06 18.50
N GLY A 92 17.22 7.84 18.63
CA GLY A 92 16.18 7.31 17.77
C GLY A 92 16.28 5.79 17.62
N PHE A 93 16.70 5.34 16.45
CA PHE A 93 16.99 3.94 16.18
C PHE A 93 18.14 3.45 17.06
N HIS A 94 17.94 2.28 17.67
CA HIS A 94 18.97 1.64 18.48
C HIS A 94 20.18 1.29 17.62
N TRP A 95 21.38 1.64 18.09
CA TRP A 95 22.63 1.28 17.45
C TRP A 95 23.65 0.93 18.54
N ARG A 96 24.47 -0.09 18.29
CA ARG A 96 25.60 -0.47 19.17
C ARG A 96 26.80 -0.90 18.36
N SER A 97 28.01 -0.74 18.91
CA SER A 97 29.26 -1.32 18.37
C SER A 97 29.47 -2.77 18.89
N GLY A 98 30.05 -3.67 18.08
CA GLY A 98 30.11 -5.12 18.33
C GLY A 98 29.91 -6.02 17.10
N ALA A 99 30.00 -7.35 17.24
CA ALA A 99 29.88 -8.31 16.14
C ALA A 99 28.47 -8.94 16.00
N LYS A 100 27.66 -8.96 17.07
CA LYS A 100 26.32 -9.55 17.05
C LYS A 100 25.34 -8.68 16.26
N ARG A 101 24.48 -9.35 15.48
CA ARG A 101 23.38 -8.73 14.72
C ARG A 101 22.45 -7.94 15.65
N ASP A 102 21.85 -6.88 15.12
CA ASP A 102 21.03 -5.94 15.91
C ASP A 102 19.62 -5.77 15.33
N THR A 103 19.52 -5.61 14.01
CA THR A 103 18.24 -5.49 13.31
C THR A 103 17.93 -6.77 12.52
N VAL A 104 16.72 -7.27 12.69
CA VAL A 104 16.15 -8.40 11.92
C VAL A 104 14.84 -7.94 11.30
N GLY A 105 14.58 -8.27 10.03
CA GLY A 105 13.40 -7.84 9.30
C GLY A 105 13.40 -6.35 8.91
N ILE A 106 12.22 -5.71 8.96
CA ILE A 106 12.02 -4.29 8.63
C ILE A 106 11.39 -3.57 9.81
N TRP A 107 11.97 -2.43 10.15
CA TRP A 107 11.53 -1.53 11.23
C TRP A 107 11.14 -0.18 10.65
N LEU A 108 10.02 0.37 11.10
CA LEU A 108 9.61 1.74 10.80
C LEU A 108 9.79 2.62 12.02
N TRP A 109 10.07 3.91 11.83
CA TRP A 109 9.95 4.86 12.92
C TRP A 109 8.49 4.91 13.41
N GLY A 110 8.29 4.91 14.73
CA GLY A 110 6.98 4.66 15.34
C GLY A 110 5.92 5.72 15.06
N GLU A 111 6.32 6.91 14.63
CA GLU A 111 5.41 8.01 14.33
C GLU A 111 5.82 8.70 13.01
N PRO A 112 4.94 8.78 12.00
CA PRO A 112 5.23 9.52 10.78
C PRO A 112 5.45 11.01 11.02
N ILE A 113 6.52 11.56 10.45
CA ILE A 113 6.88 12.97 10.61
C ILE A 113 6.19 13.77 9.52
N MET A 114 5.32 14.69 9.92
CA MET A 114 4.55 15.53 9.01
C MET A 114 5.41 16.71 8.53
N ILE A 115 5.73 16.75 7.24
CA ILE A 115 6.49 17.82 6.58
C ILE A 115 5.64 18.45 5.49
N GLU A 116 5.65 19.78 5.42
CA GLU A 116 5.04 20.54 4.35
C GLU A 116 6.01 20.64 3.17
N ALA A 117 5.57 20.17 1.99
CA ALA A 117 6.34 20.26 0.77
C ALA A 117 6.17 21.64 0.11
N ALA A 118 7.02 21.95 -0.87
CA ALA A 118 7.01 23.24 -1.56
C ALA A 118 5.70 23.54 -2.32
N ASN A 119 4.88 22.53 -2.60
CA ASN A 119 3.55 22.68 -3.19
C ASN A 119 2.45 23.00 -2.16
N GLY A 120 2.80 23.16 -0.87
CA GLY A 120 1.88 23.42 0.24
C GLY A 120 1.16 22.18 0.78
N GLU A 121 1.41 20.99 0.22
CA GLU A 121 0.83 19.75 0.73
C GLU A 121 1.66 19.17 1.88
N LYS A 122 0.98 18.62 2.89
CA LYS A 122 1.62 17.94 4.02
C LYS A 122 1.77 16.44 3.76
N TYR A 123 3.01 15.96 3.74
CA TYR A 123 3.36 14.56 3.56
C TYR A 123 3.70 13.90 4.89
N ALA A 124 3.37 12.62 5.02
CA ALA A 124 3.76 11.78 6.14
C ALA A 124 5.07 11.06 5.79
N ILE A 125 6.18 11.51 6.36
CA ILE A 125 7.49 10.92 6.12
C ILE A 125 7.75 9.80 7.14
N VAL A 126 8.13 8.62 6.65
CA VAL A 126 8.44 7.44 7.48
C VAL A 126 9.86 6.98 7.17
N LEU A 127 10.67 6.85 8.22
CA LEU A 127 11.99 6.25 8.12
C LEU A 127 11.89 4.73 8.29
N MET A 128 12.60 4.00 7.44
CA MET A 128 12.64 2.55 7.42
C MET A 128 14.07 2.05 7.60
N ASP A 129 14.30 1.27 8.66
CA ASP A 129 15.55 0.55 8.90
C ASP A 129 15.39 -0.91 8.48
N CYS A 130 16.29 -1.36 7.63
CA CYS A 130 16.28 -2.71 7.10
C CYS A 130 17.41 -3.54 7.71
N GLN A 131 17.14 -4.82 7.93
CA GLN A 131 18.17 -5.79 8.23
C GLN A 131 19.28 -5.71 7.19
N GLY A 132 20.54 -5.76 7.66
CA GLY A 132 21.66 -5.74 6.75
C GLY A 132 21.89 -7.05 6.03
N ILE A 133 22.46 -6.97 4.83
CA ILE A 133 22.93 -8.13 4.09
C ILE A 133 24.12 -8.74 4.84
N THR A 134 24.06 -10.04 5.16
CA THR A 134 25.18 -10.77 5.77
C THR A 134 25.70 -11.79 4.76
N LEU A 135 26.97 -11.63 4.37
CA LEU A 135 27.65 -12.47 3.37
C LEU A 135 28.14 -13.81 3.93
N GLU A 136 28.01 -14.06 5.23
CA GLU A 136 28.65 -15.21 5.90
C GLU A 136 27.96 -16.56 5.64
N ASN A 137 26.66 -16.60 5.33
CA ASN A 137 25.93 -17.85 5.06
C ASN A 137 24.97 -17.70 3.86
N ALA A 138 25.03 -18.64 2.90
CA ALA A 138 24.22 -18.65 1.68
C ALA A 138 22.69 -18.70 1.91
N GLN A 139 22.24 -19.19 3.07
CA GLN A 139 20.82 -19.15 3.44
C GLN A 139 20.41 -17.78 4.01
N SER A 140 21.35 -17.07 4.65
CA SER A 140 21.12 -15.71 5.12
C SER A 140 21.23 -14.66 4.02
N SER A 141 21.96 -14.93 2.93
CA SER A 141 22.01 -14.04 1.77
C SER A 141 20.65 -13.93 1.09
N ASN A 142 19.95 -15.05 0.83
CA ASN A 142 18.64 -15.05 0.19
C ASN A 142 17.59 -14.24 0.99
N GLN A 143 17.54 -14.42 2.31
CA GLN A 143 16.66 -13.64 3.19
C GLN A 143 16.98 -12.14 3.16
N CYS A 144 18.28 -11.80 3.14
CA CYS A 144 18.70 -10.42 3.07
C CYS A 144 18.36 -9.78 1.72
N SER A 145 18.48 -10.52 0.62
CA SER A 145 18.05 -10.07 -0.71
C SER A 145 16.54 -9.84 -0.75
N SER A 146 15.75 -10.71 -0.14
CA SER A 146 14.29 -10.54 -0.01
C SER A 146 13.89 -9.31 0.80
N ILE A 147 14.55 -9.05 1.94
CA ILE A 147 14.33 -7.83 2.73
C ILE A 147 14.75 -6.58 1.94
N PHE A 148 15.90 -6.64 1.28
CA PHE A 148 16.39 -5.53 0.47
C PHE A 148 15.41 -5.24 -0.68
N ALA A 149 14.92 -6.29 -1.34
CA ALA A 149 13.96 -6.20 -2.41
C ALA A 149 12.65 -5.54 -1.97
N LEU A 150 12.11 -6.02 -0.85
CA LEU A 150 10.93 -5.45 -0.23
C LEU A 150 11.16 -3.99 0.19
N SER A 151 12.31 -3.67 0.77
CA SER A 151 12.62 -2.30 1.17
C SER A 151 12.63 -1.33 -0.01
N THR A 152 13.23 -1.72 -1.13
CA THR A 152 13.28 -0.91 -2.35
C THR A 152 11.88 -0.71 -2.93
N LEU A 153 11.06 -1.77 -3.00
CA LEU A 153 9.68 -1.68 -3.48
C LEU A 153 8.83 -0.73 -2.65
N LEU A 154 9.01 -0.73 -1.32
CA LEU A 154 8.23 0.12 -0.41
C LEU A 154 8.73 1.57 -0.37
N SER A 155 10.02 1.80 -0.57
CA SER A 155 10.64 3.11 -0.42
C SER A 155 10.37 4.07 -1.59
N CYS A 156 10.43 5.37 -1.31
CA CYS A 156 10.56 6.45 -2.30
C CYS A 156 12.04 6.79 -2.51
N ILE A 157 12.80 6.76 -1.42
CA ILE A 157 14.24 6.99 -1.41
C ILE A 157 14.89 5.75 -0.79
N GLN A 158 15.57 4.97 -1.62
CA GLN A 158 16.34 3.81 -1.18
C GLN A 158 17.80 4.20 -1.02
N CYS A 159 18.24 4.41 0.23
CA CYS A 159 19.62 4.67 0.55
C CYS A 159 20.38 3.35 0.70
N TYR A 160 21.28 3.06 -0.22
CA TYR A 160 22.16 1.90 -0.20
C TYR A 160 23.50 2.26 0.44
N ASN A 161 23.66 1.87 1.71
CA ASN A 161 24.85 2.12 2.52
C ASN A 161 25.94 1.09 2.25
N ILE A 162 26.98 1.52 1.55
CA ILE A 162 28.16 0.74 1.16
C ILE A 162 29.37 1.29 1.90
N VAL A 163 30.36 0.46 2.20
CA VAL A 163 31.59 0.90 2.89
C VAL A 163 32.79 0.67 1.99
N ASP A 164 33.71 1.61 2.02
CA ASP A 164 34.93 1.69 1.21
C ASP A 164 34.67 1.92 -0.28
N VAL A 165 34.10 0.95 -0.99
CA VAL A 165 34.03 0.92 -2.46
C VAL A 165 32.77 0.20 -2.95
N ILE A 166 32.21 0.62 -4.08
CA ILE A 166 31.12 -0.11 -4.74
C ILE A 166 31.73 -1.33 -5.43
N GLN A 167 31.52 -2.50 -4.84
CA GLN A 167 31.99 -3.78 -5.35
C GLN A 167 30.97 -4.41 -6.33
N GLU A 168 31.41 -5.36 -7.15
CA GLU A 168 30.55 -6.04 -8.12
C GLU A 168 29.40 -6.82 -7.46
N ASP A 169 29.65 -7.44 -6.30
CA ASP A 169 28.62 -8.12 -5.49
C ASP A 169 27.52 -7.15 -5.02
N SER A 170 27.89 -5.90 -4.73
CA SER A 170 26.97 -4.85 -4.33
C SER A 170 26.03 -4.48 -5.47
N LEU A 171 26.53 -4.49 -6.72
CA LEU A 171 25.73 -4.30 -7.93
C LEU A 171 24.91 -5.54 -8.27
N GLN A 172 25.44 -6.76 -8.08
CA GLN A 172 24.69 -7.99 -8.27
C GLN A 172 23.45 -8.08 -7.37
N ASN A 173 23.49 -7.51 -6.15
CA ASN A 173 22.30 -7.40 -5.29
C ASN A 173 21.17 -6.58 -5.93
N LEU A 174 21.46 -5.79 -6.98
CA LEU A 174 20.47 -5.02 -7.73
C LEU A 174 19.90 -5.76 -8.95
N SER A 175 20.40 -6.96 -9.28
CA SER A 175 19.98 -7.73 -10.46
C SER A 175 18.48 -7.99 -10.48
N LEU A 176 17.92 -8.40 -9.34
CA LEU A 176 16.48 -8.64 -9.19
C LEU A 176 15.64 -7.41 -9.55
N PHE A 177 16.11 -6.20 -9.22
CA PHE A 177 15.42 -4.96 -9.55
C PHE A 177 15.50 -4.62 -11.02
N VAL A 178 16.64 -4.87 -11.63
CA VAL A 178 16.84 -4.67 -13.06
C VAL A 178 15.97 -5.63 -13.85
N GLU A 179 15.93 -6.91 -13.48
CA GLU A 179 15.05 -7.90 -14.12
C GLU A 179 13.57 -7.54 -13.95
N TYR A 180 13.15 -7.20 -12.73
CA TYR A 180 11.79 -6.72 -12.50
C TYR A 180 11.49 -5.44 -13.28
N GLY A 181 12.43 -4.49 -13.31
CA GLY A 181 12.25 -3.23 -13.98
C GLY A 181 12.12 -3.39 -15.49
N ARG A 182 12.89 -4.29 -16.11
CA ARG A 182 12.73 -4.65 -17.52
C ARG A 182 11.35 -5.25 -17.80
N LEU A 183 10.89 -6.19 -16.96
CA LEU A 183 9.53 -6.75 -17.11
C LEU A 183 8.45 -5.67 -16.96
N PHE A 184 8.62 -4.77 -15.99
CA PHE A 184 7.70 -3.67 -15.76
C PHE A 184 7.67 -2.70 -16.94
N LEU A 185 8.82 -2.29 -17.46
CA LEU A 185 8.89 -1.38 -18.60
C LEU A 185 8.32 -2.00 -19.87
N ASN A 186 8.39 -3.33 -20.02
CA ASN A 186 7.78 -4.02 -21.17
C ASN A 186 6.24 -4.10 -21.09
N GLU A 187 5.68 -4.33 -19.89
CA GLU A 187 4.23 -4.59 -19.73
C GLU A 187 3.44 -3.40 -19.18
N ALA A 188 4.11 -2.48 -18.50
CA ALA A 188 3.52 -1.45 -17.66
C ALA A 188 4.12 -0.06 -17.88
N GLN A 189 4.79 0.18 -19.03
CA GLN A 189 5.49 1.44 -19.36
C GLN A 189 4.66 2.71 -19.14
N GLN A 190 3.35 2.61 -19.39
CA GLN A 190 2.39 3.70 -19.20
C GLN A 190 2.35 4.26 -17.77
N PHE A 191 2.86 3.51 -16.79
CA PHE A 191 2.93 3.92 -15.39
C PHE A 191 4.27 4.57 -15.01
N GLY A 192 5.18 4.75 -15.97
CA GLY A 192 6.51 5.32 -15.75
C GLY A 192 7.52 4.28 -15.29
N LYS A 193 8.54 4.73 -14.57
CA LYS A 193 9.57 3.85 -14.02
C LYS A 193 9.07 3.13 -12.76
N PRO A 194 9.52 1.90 -12.50
CA PRO A 194 9.06 1.10 -11.36
C PRO A 194 9.56 1.63 -10.00
N PHE A 195 10.70 2.31 -9.98
CA PHE A 195 11.33 2.83 -8.76
C PHE A 195 11.59 4.33 -8.87
N GLN A 196 11.57 5.00 -7.72
CA GLN A 196 11.81 6.45 -7.64
C GLN A 196 13.31 6.72 -7.47
N ASN A 197 13.80 6.91 -6.25
CA ASN A 197 15.18 7.34 -6.03
C ASN A 197 16.04 6.23 -5.42
N LEU A 198 17.21 5.98 -6.01
CA LEU A 198 18.27 5.16 -5.43
C LEU A 198 19.46 6.05 -5.04
N VAL A 199 19.96 5.91 -3.81
CA VAL A 199 21.07 6.72 -3.30
C VAL A 199 22.19 5.80 -2.84
N PHE A 200 23.31 5.78 -3.56
CA PHE A 200 24.54 5.15 -3.10
C PHE A 200 25.20 6.05 -2.06
N MET A 201 25.33 5.55 -0.83
CA MET A 201 26.06 6.23 0.24
C MET A 201 27.34 5.44 0.49
N VAL A 202 28.44 5.87 -0.12
CA VAL A 202 29.75 5.22 0.03
C VAL A 202 30.44 5.80 1.26
N ARG A 203 30.55 4.99 2.30
CA ARG A 203 31.14 5.34 3.59
C ARG A 203 32.63 5.10 3.59
N ASP A 204 33.34 5.88 4.40
CA ASP A 204 34.77 5.72 4.63
C ASP A 204 35.59 5.78 3.34
N HIS A 205 35.17 6.60 2.38
CA HIS A 205 35.87 6.79 1.10
C HIS A 205 37.31 7.25 1.34
N LYS A 206 38.27 6.57 0.71
CA LYS A 206 39.71 6.69 1.00
C LYS A 206 40.47 7.60 0.05
N SER A 207 39.92 7.89 -1.14
CA SER A 207 40.62 8.57 -2.22
C SER A 207 39.97 9.93 -2.56
N PRO A 208 39.96 10.91 -1.64
CA PRO A 208 39.36 12.22 -1.90
C PRO A 208 40.12 13.04 -2.96
N GLU A 209 41.37 12.69 -3.25
CA GLU A 209 42.20 13.36 -4.25
C GLU A 209 41.77 13.03 -5.69
N GLU A 210 41.29 11.81 -5.91
CA GLU A 210 40.76 11.36 -7.21
C GLU A 210 39.28 11.74 -7.36
N PHE A 211 38.48 11.47 -6.32
CA PHE A 211 37.07 11.81 -6.27
C PHE A 211 36.75 12.54 -4.96
N PRO A 212 36.44 13.85 -5.01
CA PRO A 212 36.17 14.63 -3.81
C PRO A 212 34.93 14.11 -3.06
N PHE A 213 34.84 14.41 -1.76
CA PHE A 213 33.66 14.04 -0.98
C PHE A 213 32.39 14.77 -1.45
N GLY A 214 31.23 14.18 -1.15
CA GLY A 214 29.93 14.74 -1.47
C GLY A 214 29.33 14.18 -2.77
N ALA A 215 28.39 14.93 -3.34
CA ALA A 215 27.63 14.52 -4.53
C ALA A 215 28.45 14.59 -5.82
N GLU A 216 29.26 15.64 -5.99
CA GLU A 216 29.99 15.91 -7.23
C GLU A 216 31.01 14.81 -7.53
N GLY A 217 31.87 14.48 -6.56
CA GLY A 217 32.80 13.36 -6.71
C GLY A 217 32.09 12.01 -6.71
N GLY A 218 30.92 11.90 -6.05
CA GLY A 218 30.10 10.69 -6.08
C GLY A 218 29.55 10.37 -7.46
N GLU A 219 29.04 11.37 -8.20
CA GLU A 219 28.56 11.15 -9.57
C GLU A 219 29.71 10.73 -10.49
N ALA A 220 30.86 11.40 -10.43
CA ALA A 220 32.02 11.04 -11.24
C ALA A 220 32.54 9.62 -10.92
N TYR A 221 32.61 9.28 -9.63
CA TYR A 221 32.98 7.93 -9.19
C TYR A 221 31.97 6.87 -9.65
N PHE A 222 30.67 7.21 -9.62
CA PHE A 222 29.63 6.28 -10.03
C PHE A 222 29.64 6.00 -11.53
N GLU A 223 29.91 7.01 -12.36
CA GLU A 223 30.12 6.82 -13.80
C GLU A 223 31.26 5.85 -14.07
N GLN A 224 32.41 6.01 -13.41
CA GLN A 224 33.53 5.08 -13.53
C GLN A 224 33.14 3.65 -13.10
N VAL A 225 32.32 3.50 -12.06
CA VAL A 225 31.82 2.18 -11.61
C VAL A 225 30.90 1.55 -12.66
N LEU A 226 30.11 2.34 -13.37
CA LEU A 226 29.21 1.86 -14.42
C LEU A 226 29.92 1.57 -15.75
N GLU A 227 31.17 1.99 -15.94
CA GLU A 227 31.95 1.60 -17.11
C GLU A 227 32.10 0.07 -17.19
N ASN A 228 31.79 -0.47 -18.37
CA ASN A 228 31.88 -1.89 -18.63
C ASN A 228 33.32 -2.29 -18.96
N CYS A 229 33.84 -3.29 -18.25
CA CYS A 229 35.11 -3.94 -18.60
C CYS A 229 34.81 -5.17 -19.49
N PRO A 230 35.63 -5.47 -20.51
CA PRO A 230 35.45 -6.68 -21.33
C PRO A 230 35.38 -7.97 -20.50
N ASP A 231 36.13 -8.04 -19.40
CA ASP A 231 36.23 -9.20 -18.52
C ASP A 231 35.09 -9.33 -17.49
N SER A 232 34.19 -8.34 -17.39
CA SER A 232 33.06 -8.40 -16.45
C SER A 232 32.04 -9.47 -16.85
N LEU A 233 31.38 -10.07 -15.86
CA LEU A 233 30.28 -11.02 -16.07
C LEU A 233 29.13 -10.37 -16.87
N GLU A 234 28.56 -11.10 -17.82
CA GLU A 234 27.45 -10.60 -18.66
C GLU A 234 26.24 -10.15 -17.82
N GLU A 235 25.92 -10.86 -16.73
CA GLU A 235 24.86 -10.46 -15.79
C GLU A 235 25.12 -9.07 -15.18
N LEU A 236 26.38 -8.76 -14.87
CA LEU A 236 26.77 -7.47 -14.30
C LEU A 236 26.68 -6.34 -15.34
N LYS A 237 27.05 -6.60 -16.59
CA LYS A 237 26.89 -5.65 -17.70
C LYS A 237 25.42 -5.28 -17.89
N VAL A 238 24.53 -6.28 -17.89
CA VAL A 238 23.09 -6.06 -17.94
C VAL A 238 22.61 -5.18 -16.78
N VAL A 239 23.11 -5.40 -15.56
CA VAL A 239 22.77 -4.53 -14.42
C VAL A 239 23.21 -3.10 -14.66
N LYS A 240 24.48 -2.88 -15.02
CA LYS A 240 25.05 -1.54 -15.24
C LYS A 240 24.28 -0.77 -16.31
N ASP A 241 23.99 -1.41 -17.44
CA ASP A 241 23.33 -0.79 -18.59
C ASP A 241 21.87 -0.39 -18.30
N ASN A 242 21.15 -1.21 -17.53
CA ASN A 242 19.70 -1.03 -17.33
C ASN A 242 19.33 -0.32 -16.02
N LEU A 243 20.31 -0.08 -15.12
CA LEU A 243 20.03 0.49 -13.80
C LEU A 243 19.37 1.87 -13.91
N ARG A 244 19.88 2.74 -14.79
CA ARG A 244 19.33 4.10 -15.03
C ARG A 244 17.92 4.07 -15.62
N GLU A 245 17.51 2.99 -16.28
CA GLU A 245 16.16 2.86 -16.81
C GLU A 245 15.13 2.51 -15.72
N CYS A 246 15.56 1.82 -14.66
CA CYS A 246 14.68 1.33 -13.60
C CYS A 246 14.31 2.38 -12.54
N PHE A 247 15.16 3.38 -12.33
CA PHE A 247 14.99 4.42 -11.30
C PHE A 247 14.75 5.80 -11.92
N GLU A 248 13.85 6.60 -11.34
CA GLU A 248 13.66 8.01 -11.72
C GLU A 248 14.97 8.80 -11.58
N GLN A 249 15.65 8.65 -10.44
CA GLN A 249 16.92 9.30 -10.16
C GLN A 249 17.85 8.35 -9.39
N ILE A 250 19.14 8.42 -9.73
CA ILE A 250 20.19 7.74 -9.00
C ILE A 250 21.15 8.82 -8.52
N PHE A 251 21.53 8.76 -7.26
CA PHE A 251 22.50 9.66 -6.65
C PHE A 251 23.63 8.84 -6.04
N CYS A 252 24.84 9.38 -6.05
CA CYS A 252 25.98 8.82 -5.34
C CYS A 252 26.62 9.88 -4.47
N TYR A 253 26.86 9.57 -3.20
CA TYR A 253 27.52 10.44 -2.23
C TYR A 253 28.72 9.73 -1.62
N LEU A 254 29.89 10.36 -1.70
CA LEU A 254 31.12 9.89 -1.06
C LEU A 254 31.26 10.55 0.32
N LEU A 255 31.25 9.75 1.37
CA LEU A 255 31.31 10.23 2.75
C LEU A 255 32.67 9.86 3.38
N PRO A 256 33.31 10.80 4.11
CA PRO A 256 34.55 10.51 4.81
C PRO A 256 34.31 9.58 6.02
N HIS A 257 35.39 9.12 6.65
CA HIS A 257 35.29 8.36 7.90
C HIS A 257 34.75 9.25 9.05
N PRO A 258 33.77 8.80 9.86
CA PRO A 258 33.11 9.61 10.89
C PRO A 258 34.01 9.97 12.09
N GLY A 259 35.17 9.32 12.21
CA GLY A 259 36.18 9.56 13.25
C GLY A 259 36.39 8.33 14.13
N GLN A 260 37.60 8.17 14.69
CA GLN A 260 37.97 7.00 15.49
C GLN A 260 37.08 6.84 16.73
N LYS A 261 36.76 7.94 17.42
CA LYS A 261 35.84 7.94 18.56
C LYS A 261 34.49 7.29 18.26
N VAL A 262 33.96 7.44 17.05
CA VAL A 262 32.68 6.86 16.61
C VAL A 262 32.82 5.37 16.28
N ALA A 263 33.97 4.97 15.74
CA ALA A 263 34.26 3.58 15.39
C ALA A 263 34.55 2.71 16.62
N ASP A 264 35.17 3.28 17.64
CA ASP A 264 35.57 2.58 18.86
C ASP A 264 34.37 2.14 19.71
N ARG A 265 34.50 0.96 20.33
CA ARG A 265 33.41 0.36 21.12
C ARG A 265 33.31 1.05 22.48
N ASN A 266 32.10 1.48 22.86
CA ASN A 266 31.75 2.14 24.14
C ASN A 266 32.28 3.57 24.34
N SER A 267 33.00 4.15 23.37
CA SER A 267 33.49 5.54 23.42
C SER A 267 32.42 6.57 23.01
N PHE A 268 31.56 6.20 22.06
CA PHE A 268 30.62 7.14 21.44
C PHE A 268 29.24 7.07 22.09
N LYS A 269 28.78 8.21 22.61
CA LYS A 269 27.44 8.36 23.23
C LYS A 269 26.41 9.01 22.31
N GLY A 270 26.75 9.24 21.04
CA GLY A 270 25.85 9.89 20.07
C GLY A 270 26.02 11.41 19.96
N TYR A 271 26.96 12.04 20.67
CA TYR A 271 27.13 13.50 20.62
C TYR A 271 27.76 13.97 19.33
N VAL A 272 27.18 14.99 18.70
CA VAL A 272 27.65 15.54 17.42
C VAL A 272 29.05 16.13 17.52
N LYS A 273 29.45 16.70 18.66
CA LYS A 273 30.82 17.21 18.89
C LYS A 273 31.92 16.14 18.77
N ASP A 274 31.61 14.87 18.98
CA ASP A 274 32.59 13.78 18.92
C ASP A 274 32.76 13.22 17.49
N ILE A 275 32.00 13.74 16.53
CA ILE A 275 32.01 13.33 15.13
C ILE A 275 32.92 14.27 14.34
N ARG A 276 33.71 13.71 13.41
CA ARG A 276 34.64 14.49 12.58
C ARG A 276 33.90 15.62 11.83
N PRO A 277 34.36 16.89 11.88
CA PRO A 277 33.68 18.02 11.25
C PRO A 277 33.34 17.83 9.77
N MET A 278 34.31 17.40 8.98
CA MET A 278 34.13 17.12 7.55
C MET A 278 33.03 16.08 7.27
N PHE A 279 32.89 15.05 8.12
CA PHE A 279 31.79 14.10 7.99
C PHE A 279 30.43 14.74 8.27
N ARG A 280 30.35 15.60 9.29
CA ARG A 280 29.12 16.31 9.64
C ARG A 280 28.66 17.21 8.50
N GLU A 281 29.59 17.93 7.87
CA GLU A 281 29.29 18.83 6.75
C GLU A 281 28.75 18.08 5.53
N GLU A 282 29.41 16.98 5.13
CA GLU A 282 28.97 16.20 3.96
C GLU A 282 27.63 15.47 4.22
N VAL A 283 27.42 14.93 5.41
CA VAL A 283 26.10 14.38 5.80
C VAL A 283 25.03 15.46 5.82
N LYS A 284 25.36 16.67 6.31
CA LYS A 284 24.43 17.80 6.34
C LYS A 284 24.00 18.22 4.94
N LYS A 285 24.95 18.33 4.00
CA LYS A 285 24.68 18.61 2.58
C LYS A 285 23.81 17.52 1.94
N MET A 286 24.19 16.26 2.11
CA MET A 286 23.47 15.10 1.55
C MET A 286 22.02 15.04 2.03
N ILE A 287 21.79 15.07 3.35
CA ILE A 287 20.44 14.95 3.91
C ILE A 287 19.57 16.15 3.51
N SER A 288 20.12 17.37 3.53
CA SER A 288 19.38 18.56 3.10
C SER A 288 19.03 18.49 1.61
N SER A 289 19.91 17.95 0.76
CA SER A 289 19.63 17.73 -0.66
C SER A 289 18.49 16.72 -0.88
N LEU A 290 18.50 15.61 -0.14
CA LEU A 290 17.53 14.53 -0.30
C LEU A 290 16.14 14.85 0.29
N LEU A 291 16.09 15.59 1.40
CA LEU A 291 14.87 15.77 2.21
C LEU A 291 14.38 17.21 2.30
N ASN A 292 14.92 18.16 1.53
CA ASN A 292 14.32 19.50 1.48
C ASN A 292 12.88 19.46 0.93
N PRO A 293 12.03 20.44 1.29
CA PRO A 293 10.64 20.51 0.84
C PRO A 293 10.42 20.51 -0.68
N HIS A 294 11.43 20.84 -1.50
CA HIS A 294 11.34 20.81 -2.96
C HIS A 294 11.69 19.43 -3.55
N ALA A 295 12.51 18.64 -2.86
CA ALA A 295 12.98 17.33 -3.31
C ALA A 295 12.06 16.18 -2.89
N ILE A 296 11.36 16.32 -1.75
CA ILE A 296 10.49 15.26 -1.24
C ILE A 296 9.30 14.99 -2.17
N LYS A 297 9.17 13.74 -2.61
CA LYS A 297 8.06 13.27 -3.45
C LYS A 297 7.38 12.08 -2.79
N PRO A 298 6.03 12.03 -2.81
CA PRO A 298 5.29 10.91 -2.24
C PRO A 298 5.55 9.63 -3.02
N LYS A 299 5.22 8.48 -2.39
CA LYS A 299 5.30 7.18 -3.03
C LYS A 299 4.37 7.13 -4.22
N ILE A 300 4.91 6.75 -5.37
CA ILE A 300 4.13 6.48 -6.58
C ILE A 300 4.05 4.98 -6.78
N VAL A 301 2.84 4.48 -6.97
CA VAL A 301 2.55 3.09 -7.38
C VAL A 301 1.50 3.19 -8.48
N ASN A 302 1.70 2.51 -9.60
CA ASN A 302 0.79 2.60 -10.76
C ASN A 302 0.55 4.04 -11.25
N GLY A 303 1.60 4.87 -11.27
CA GLY A 303 1.49 6.27 -11.69
C GLY A 303 0.63 7.16 -10.79
N LYS A 304 0.21 6.66 -9.61
CA LYS A 304 -0.59 7.42 -8.63
C LYS A 304 0.15 7.57 -7.32
N GLU A 305 0.00 8.73 -6.69
CA GLU A 305 0.52 8.99 -5.36
C GLU A 305 -0.26 8.19 -4.30
N VAL A 306 0.47 7.60 -3.36
CA VAL A 306 -0.05 6.67 -2.37
C VAL A 306 -0.27 7.38 -1.04
N THR A 307 -1.45 7.17 -0.45
CA THR A 307 -1.78 7.65 0.90
C THR A 307 -1.37 6.63 1.96
N CYS A 308 -1.24 7.05 3.23
CA CYS A 308 -0.94 6.14 4.34
C CYS A 308 -1.90 4.93 4.40
N LYS A 309 -3.21 5.15 4.20
CA LYS A 309 -4.19 4.07 4.16
C LYS A 309 -3.93 3.08 3.02
N LYS A 310 -3.66 3.57 1.82
CA LYS A 310 -3.33 2.70 0.66
C LYS A 310 -1.99 1.99 0.83
N MET A 311 -1.03 2.65 1.50
CA MET A 311 0.29 2.09 1.76
C MET A 311 0.24 0.84 2.65
N ILE A 312 -0.69 0.78 3.62
CA ILE A 312 -0.89 -0.41 4.45
C ILE A 312 -1.25 -1.62 3.57
N GLU A 313 -2.20 -1.45 2.65
CA GLU A 313 -2.59 -2.52 1.71
C GLU A 313 -1.43 -2.89 0.78
N TYR A 314 -0.65 -1.89 0.33
CA TYR A 314 0.54 -2.12 -0.49
C TYR A 314 1.58 -2.98 0.24
N ILE A 315 1.93 -2.61 1.47
CA ILE A 315 2.87 -3.36 2.33
C ILE A 315 2.35 -4.78 2.56
N ARG A 316 1.03 -4.94 2.76
CA ARG A 316 0.40 -6.25 2.95
C ARG A 316 0.55 -7.17 1.74
N GLU A 317 0.26 -6.69 0.54
CA GLU A 317 0.42 -7.51 -0.68
C GLU A 317 1.88 -7.81 -0.97
N CYS A 318 2.77 -6.83 -0.82
CA CYS A 318 4.20 -7.06 -0.97
C CYS A 318 4.70 -8.10 0.04
N ALA A 319 4.41 -7.96 1.34
CA ALA A 319 4.86 -8.90 2.36
C ALA A 319 4.36 -10.34 2.12
N ARG A 320 3.15 -10.52 1.56
CA ARG A 320 2.63 -11.86 1.20
C ARG A 320 3.44 -12.55 0.11
N LEU A 321 4.01 -11.82 -0.85
CA LEU A 321 4.88 -12.40 -1.88
C LEU A 321 6.14 -13.00 -1.28
N PHE A 322 6.79 -12.23 -0.40
CA PHE A 322 8.04 -12.62 0.25
C PHE A 322 7.82 -13.67 1.37
N TYR A 323 6.57 -13.88 1.80
CA TYR A 323 6.22 -14.99 2.70
C TYR A 323 6.09 -16.33 1.96
N LYS A 324 5.54 -16.33 0.73
CA LYS A 324 5.27 -17.56 -0.02
C LYS A 324 6.52 -18.16 -0.67
N ASN A 325 7.47 -17.32 -1.05
CA ASN A 325 8.69 -17.71 -1.76
C ASN A 325 9.91 -17.11 -1.08
N ASP A 326 10.87 -17.94 -0.65
CA ASP A 326 12.12 -17.48 -0.02
C ASP A 326 12.96 -16.55 -0.92
N ASN A 327 12.73 -16.63 -2.24
CA ASN A 327 13.26 -15.70 -3.24
C ASN A 327 12.19 -15.44 -4.32
N PRO A 328 11.47 -14.31 -4.30
CA PRO A 328 10.43 -14.06 -5.28
C PRO A 328 11.04 -13.76 -6.64
N ALA A 329 10.67 -14.55 -7.63
CA ALA A 329 11.01 -14.25 -9.01
C ALA A 329 10.45 -12.86 -9.43
N PRO A 330 11.13 -12.12 -10.33
CA PRO A 330 10.66 -10.84 -10.85
C PRO A 330 9.19 -10.83 -11.30
N ARG A 331 8.74 -11.93 -11.92
CA ARG A 331 7.35 -12.13 -12.35
C ARG A 331 6.35 -12.11 -11.19
N SER A 332 6.74 -12.64 -10.02
CA SER A 332 5.92 -12.63 -8.81
C SER A 332 5.70 -11.20 -8.29
N ILE A 333 6.75 -10.38 -8.33
CA ILE A 333 6.67 -8.96 -7.94
C ILE A 333 5.72 -8.21 -8.88
N LEU A 334 5.86 -8.42 -10.20
CA LEU A 334 4.95 -7.85 -11.19
C LEU A 334 3.50 -8.32 -11.00
N ASN A 335 3.30 -9.59 -10.66
CA ASN A 335 1.97 -10.13 -10.36
C ASN A 335 1.34 -9.49 -9.13
N ALA A 336 2.08 -9.17 -8.06
CA ALA A 336 1.50 -8.40 -6.95
C ALA A 336 1.17 -6.97 -7.35
N HIS A 337 1.99 -6.34 -8.19
CA HIS A 337 1.67 -5.03 -8.74
C HIS A 337 0.37 -5.08 -9.55
N ALA A 338 0.18 -6.11 -10.38
CA ALA A 338 -1.06 -6.38 -11.10
C ALA A 338 -2.24 -6.68 -10.15
N GLN A 339 -2.00 -7.42 -9.07
CA GLN A 339 -3.00 -7.73 -8.03
C GLN A 339 -3.57 -6.44 -7.43
N LEU A 340 -2.71 -5.48 -7.09
CA LEU A 340 -3.11 -4.20 -6.51
C LEU A 340 -3.92 -3.34 -7.49
N LEU A 341 -3.52 -3.33 -8.77
CA LEU A 341 -4.32 -2.70 -9.85
C LEU A 341 -5.71 -3.33 -9.93
N CYS A 342 -5.78 -4.66 -9.97
CA CYS A 342 -7.04 -5.37 -10.08
C CYS A 342 -7.93 -5.11 -8.85
N ILE A 343 -7.37 -5.08 -7.63
CA ILE A 343 -8.12 -4.73 -6.42
C ILE A 343 -8.68 -3.31 -6.51
N GLU A 344 -7.88 -2.32 -6.94
CA GLU A 344 -8.34 -0.93 -7.05
C GLU A 344 -9.48 -0.82 -8.08
N SER A 345 -9.32 -1.44 -9.25
CA SER A 345 -10.36 -1.48 -10.28
C SER A 345 -11.62 -2.24 -9.83
N ALA A 346 -11.48 -3.31 -9.04
CA ALA A 346 -12.61 -4.05 -8.49
C ALA A 346 -13.39 -3.21 -7.47
N ILE A 347 -12.70 -2.46 -6.60
CA ILE A 347 -13.35 -1.54 -5.64
C ILE A 347 -14.10 -0.43 -6.39
N GLU A 348 -13.50 0.14 -7.43
CA GLU A 348 -14.16 1.16 -8.26
C GLU A 348 -15.42 0.61 -8.95
N ALA A 349 -15.30 -0.57 -9.57
CA ALA A 349 -16.40 -1.28 -10.21
C ALA A 349 -17.54 -1.58 -9.23
N LYS A 350 -17.22 -2.12 -8.04
CA LYS A 350 -18.19 -2.40 -6.97
C LYS A 350 -18.88 -1.12 -6.49
N THR A 351 -18.12 -0.04 -6.30
CA THR A 351 -18.67 1.25 -5.88
C THR A 351 -19.64 1.81 -6.92
N ALA A 352 -19.31 1.69 -8.20
CA ALA A 352 -20.20 2.09 -9.28
C ALA A 352 -21.48 1.25 -9.33
N TYR A 353 -21.38 -0.07 -9.11
CA TYR A 353 -22.53 -0.97 -8.96
C TYR A 353 -23.44 -0.54 -7.82
N CYS A 354 -22.91 -0.38 -6.60
CA CYS A 354 -23.69 0.04 -5.44
C CYS A 354 -24.39 1.39 -5.67
N ARG A 355 -23.68 2.40 -6.20
CA ARG A 355 -24.28 3.69 -6.53
C ARG A 355 -25.43 3.57 -7.54
N GLY A 356 -25.30 2.68 -8.52
CA GLY A 356 -26.36 2.41 -9.49
C GLY A 356 -27.59 1.77 -8.83
N MET A 357 -27.35 0.74 -8.01
CA MET A 357 -28.40 0.03 -7.28
C MET A 357 -29.10 0.91 -6.24
N ASP A 358 -28.37 1.76 -5.52
CA ASP A 358 -28.95 2.73 -4.57
C ASP A 358 -29.91 3.70 -5.27
N ARG A 359 -29.54 4.18 -6.47
CA ARG A 359 -30.42 5.06 -7.26
C ARG A 359 -31.65 4.30 -7.76
N ALA A 360 -31.47 3.08 -8.28
CA ALA A 360 -32.57 2.25 -8.76
C ALA A 360 -33.54 1.87 -7.63
N THR A 361 -33.02 1.66 -6.43
CA THR A 361 -33.78 1.29 -5.23
C THR A 361 -34.11 2.48 -4.34
N SER A 362 -33.95 3.72 -4.79
CA SER A 362 -34.21 4.92 -3.96
C SER A 362 -35.68 5.11 -3.59
N ALA A 363 -36.61 4.62 -4.42
CA ALA A 363 -38.04 4.78 -4.19
C ALA A 363 -38.51 4.14 -2.86
N PRO A 364 -39.46 4.75 -2.13
CA PRO A 364 -39.97 4.21 -0.87
C PRO A 364 -40.79 2.94 -1.06
N ARG A 365 -41.33 2.72 -2.27
CA ARG A 365 -42.11 1.52 -2.62
C ARG A 365 -41.21 0.37 -3.04
N MET A 366 -41.65 -0.85 -2.71
CA MET A 366 -40.99 -2.09 -3.13
C MET A 366 -40.96 -2.21 -4.67
N LEU A 367 -39.80 -2.57 -5.21
CA LEU A 367 -39.63 -2.93 -6.61
C LEU A 367 -40.05 -4.39 -6.83
N SER A 368 -40.60 -4.70 -8.00
CA SER A 368 -40.80 -6.10 -8.38
C SER A 368 -39.46 -6.80 -8.59
N GLU A 369 -39.40 -8.09 -8.30
CA GLU A 369 -38.18 -8.91 -8.46
C GLU A 369 -37.60 -8.79 -9.87
N LYS A 370 -38.46 -8.81 -10.91
CA LYS A 370 -38.05 -8.61 -12.31
C LYS A 370 -37.29 -7.28 -12.50
N LYS A 371 -37.83 -6.17 -11.98
CA LYS A 371 -37.21 -4.84 -12.12
C LYS A 371 -35.89 -4.74 -11.33
N LEU A 372 -35.82 -5.39 -10.17
CA LEU A 372 -34.60 -5.44 -9.38
C LEU A 372 -33.49 -6.20 -10.12
N LEU A 373 -33.82 -7.34 -10.74
CA LEU A 373 -32.88 -8.12 -11.55
C LEU A 373 -32.46 -7.38 -12.83
N GLU A 374 -33.37 -6.67 -13.50
CA GLU A 374 -33.03 -5.81 -14.64
C GLU A 374 -32.03 -4.71 -14.24
N ALA A 375 -32.25 -4.06 -13.08
CA ALA A 375 -31.33 -3.07 -12.54
C ALA A 375 -29.97 -3.69 -12.19
N HIS A 376 -29.97 -4.87 -11.55
CA HIS A 376 -28.76 -5.63 -11.24
C HIS A 376 -27.95 -5.95 -12.50
N ILE A 377 -28.57 -6.47 -13.56
CA ILE A 377 -27.89 -6.78 -14.82
C ILE A 377 -27.30 -5.51 -15.43
N LYS A 378 -28.09 -4.42 -15.50
CA LYS A 378 -27.64 -3.15 -16.07
C LYS A 378 -26.41 -2.59 -15.32
N HIS A 379 -26.46 -2.55 -14.00
CA HIS A 379 -25.37 -2.00 -13.18
C HIS A 379 -24.21 -2.99 -13.04
N GLY A 380 -24.47 -4.30 -13.10
CA GLY A 380 -23.46 -5.34 -13.15
C GLY A 380 -22.62 -5.26 -14.43
N ILE A 381 -23.25 -5.12 -15.60
CA ILE A 381 -22.54 -4.88 -16.87
C ILE A 381 -21.70 -3.60 -16.79
N THR A 382 -22.24 -2.54 -16.17
CA THR A 382 -21.49 -1.29 -16.00
C THR A 382 -20.24 -1.49 -15.15
N ALA A 383 -20.35 -2.23 -14.05
CA ALA A 383 -19.22 -2.56 -13.18
C ALA A 383 -18.17 -3.43 -13.88
N LEU A 384 -18.60 -4.45 -14.62
CA LEU A 384 -17.69 -5.31 -15.40
C LEU A 384 -16.97 -4.50 -16.49
N ASN A 385 -17.67 -3.60 -17.18
CA ASN A 385 -17.05 -2.71 -18.16
C ASN A 385 -16.02 -1.74 -17.55
N ILE A 386 -16.19 -1.35 -16.29
CA ILE A 386 -15.19 -0.55 -15.56
C ILE A 386 -13.96 -1.42 -15.27
N TYR A 387 -14.17 -2.64 -14.77
CA TYR A 387 -13.08 -3.57 -14.48
C TYR A 387 -12.30 -3.99 -15.74
N ASP A 388 -12.96 -4.16 -16.88
CA ASP A 388 -12.32 -4.52 -18.15
C ASP A 388 -11.33 -3.47 -18.68
N LYS A 389 -11.45 -2.21 -18.22
CA LYS A 389 -10.48 -1.15 -18.50
C LYS A 389 -9.21 -1.27 -17.67
N CYS A 390 -9.16 -2.15 -16.67
CA CYS A 390 -7.96 -2.41 -15.90
C CYS A 390 -6.82 -2.85 -16.82
N PRO A 391 -5.64 -2.22 -16.74
CA PRO A 391 -4.48 -2.62 -17.53
C PRO A 391 -4.12 -4.09 -17.37
N LYS A 392 -3.76 -4.72 -18.50
CA LYS A 392 -3.43 -6.14 -18.56
C LYS A 392 -1.93 -6.31 -18.30
N ILE A 393 -1.55 -6.37 -17.04
CA ILE A 393 -0.17 -6.54 -16.58
C ILE A 393 -0.05 -7.86 -15.83
N GLY A 394 1.11 -8.51 -15.93
CA GLY A 394 1.38 -9.77 -15.24
C GLY A 394 0.62 -10.93 -15.86
N SER A 395 0.49 -12.00 -15.08
CA SER A 395 -0.26 -13.20 -15.50
C SER A 395 -1.77 -12.95 -15.59
N GLY A 396 -2.41 -13.50 -16.61
CA GLY A 396 -3.86 -13.41 -16.79
C GLY A 396 -4.66 -14.09 -15.66
N GLU A 397 -4.03 -14.99 -14.91
CA GLU A 397 -4.60 -15.69 -13.75
C GLU A 397 -5.00 -14.71 -12.65
N VAL A 398 -4.10 -13.79 -12.27
CA VAL A 398 -4.35 -12.75 -11.26
C VAL A 398 -5.61 -11.97 -11.59
N ARG A 399 -5.76 -11.54 -12.85
CA ARG A 399 -6.93 -10.79 -13.30
C ARG A 399 -8.21 -11.63 -13.22
N THR A 400 -8.12 -12.90 -13.58
CA THR A 400 -9.26 -13.84 -13.60
C THR A 400 -9.75 -14.14 -12.17
N GLU A 401 -8.82 -14.36 -11.24
CA GLU A 401 -9.15 -14.56 -9.82
C GLU A 401 -9.84 -13.33 -9.20
N ASN A 402 -9.32 -12.12 -9.46
CA ASN A 402 -9.92 -10.90 -8.94
C ASN A 402 -11.27 -10.57 -9.61
N LEU A 403 -11.44 -10.93 -10.88
CA LEU A 403 -12.73 -10.82 -11.57
C LEU A 403 -13.76 -11.75 -10.93
N ALA A 404 -13.40 -13.00 -10.62
CA ALA A 404 -14.28 -13.93 -9.93
C ALA A 404 -14.69 -13.39 -8.54
N ARG A 405 -13.73 -12.86 -7.77
CA ARG A 405 -14.02 -12.20 -6.48
C ARG A 405 -14.94 -11.00 -6.63
N LEU A 406 -14.76 -10.17 -7.66
CA LEU A 406 -15.65 -9.03 -7.94
C LEU A 406 -17.08 -9.51 -8.25
N GLN A 407 -17.23 -10.58 -9.01
CA GLN A 407 -18.54 -11.15 -9.32
C GLN A 407 -19.22 -11.71 -8.07
N GLU A 408 -18.49 -12.42 -7.22
CA GLU A 408 -18.99 -12.87 -5.90
C GLU A 408 -19.43 -11.69 -5.03
N ASP A 409 -18.64 -10.63 -4.97
CA ASP A 409 -18.95 -9.41 -4.23
C ASP A 409 -20.23 -8.72 -4.74
N ILE A 410 -20.39 -8.61 -6.06
CA ILE A 410 -21.58 -8.03 -6.69
C ILE A 410 -22.82 -8.88 -6.38
N ASN A 411 -22.69 -10.21 -6.39
CA ASN A 411 -23.76 -11.13 -6.03
C ASN A 411 -24.12 -11.02 -4.55
N ALA A 412 -23.14 -10.88 -3.65
CA ALA A 412 -23.38 -10.66 -2.23
C ALA A 412 -24.09 -9.32 -1.97
N GLU A 413 -23.74 -8.25 -2.70
CA GLU A 413 -24.45 -6.97 -2.63
C GLU A 413 -25.88 -7.08 -3.17
N LEU A 414 -26.13 -7.85 -4.23
CA LEU A 414 -27.48 -8.12 -4.71
C LEU A 414 -28.37 -8.73 -3.62
N GLU A 415 -27.86 -9.70 -2.86
CA GLU A 415 -28.61 -10.32 -1.75
C GLU A 415 -28.94 -9.30 -0.66
N LYS A 416 -28.06 -8.33 -0.39
CA LYS A 416 -28.37 -7.21 0.52
C LYS A 416 -29.51 -6.34 -0.06
N TYR A 417 -29.45 -5.98 -1.33
CA TYR A 417 -30.50 -5.19 -1.97
C TYR A 417 -31.85 -5.91 -2.03
N LYS A 418 -31.88 -7.24 -2.21
CA LYS A 418 -33.11 -8.04 -2.13
C LYS A 418 -33.75 -7.91 -0.74
N ARG A 419 -32.96 -8.12 0.32
CA ARG A 419 -33.43 -7.97 1.71
C ARG A 419 -33.93 -6.54 2.01
N PHE A 420 -33.20 -5.52 1.58
CA PHE A 420 -33.63 -4.12 1.74
C PHE A 420 -34.92 -3.82 0.98
N ASN A 421 -35.09 -4.39 -0.22
CA ASN A 421 -36.30 -4.21 -1.02
C ASN A 421 -37.51 -4.91 -0.37
N GLU A 422 -37.35 -6.12 0.16
CA GLU A 422 -38.40 -6.85 0.89
C GLU A 422 -38.84 -6.12 2.16
N ALA A 423 -37.90 -5.50 2.90
CA ALA A 423 -38.22 -4.71 4.09
C ALA A 423 -39.18 -3.53 3.77
N LYS A 424 -39.11 -2.97 2.57
CA LYS A 424 -40.04 -1.92 2.13
C LYS A 424 -41.47 -2.41 1.97
N ARG A 425 -41.68 -3.71 1.75
CA ARG A 425 -43.02 -4.31 1.74
C ARG A 425 -43.70 -4.15 3.09
N VAL A 426 -42.97 -4.43 4.17
CA VAL A 426 -43.48 -4.37 5.54
C VAL A 426 -43.81 -2.93 5.93
N ASN A 427 -42.91 -1.98 5.62
CA ASN A 427 -43.15 -0.57 5.89
C ASN A 427 -44.29 0.00 5.05
N SER A 428 -44.39 -0.37 3.77
CA SER A 428 -45.49 0.08 2.92
C SER A 428 -46.84 -0.48 3.38
N CYS A 429 -46.90 -1.71 3.90
CA CYS A 429 -48.13 -2.26 4.50
C CYS A 429 -48.48 -1.58 5.83
N ALA A 430 -47.49 -1.29 6.68
CA ALA A 430 -47.72 -0.58 7.95
C ALA A 430 -48.22 0.86 7.72
N SER A 431 -47.62 1.58 6.76
CA SER A 431 -48.07 2.91 6.35
C SER A 431 -49.45 2.89 5.69
N ALA A 432 -49.77 1.87 4.89
CA ALA A 432 -51.10 1.70 4.31
C ALA A 432 -52.16 1.35 5.38
N MET A 433 -51.82 0.54 6.39
CA MET A 433 -52.72 0.28 7.52
C MET A 433 -52.98 1.53 8.36
N LEU A 434 -51.98 2.37 8.59
CA LEU A 434 -52.16 3.66 9.29
C LEU A 434 -52.98 4.65 8.46
N ALA A 435 -52.74 4.74 7.15
CA ALA A 435 -53.49 5.64 6.26
C ALA A 435 -54.95 5.21 6.04
N CYS A 436 -55.25 3.90 6.12
CA CYS A 436 -56.61 3.37 6.08
C CYS A 436 -57.29 3.33 7.47
N GLY A 437 -56.58 3.69 8.54
CA GLY A 437 -57.08 3.67 9.92
C GLY A 437 -58.03 4.82 10.28
N ASP A 438 -58.07 5.89 9.48
CA ASP A 438 -58.88 7.09 9.78
C ASP A 438 -60.32 7.06 9.23
N SER A 439 -60.79 5.93 8.68
CA SER A 439 -62.10 5.88 8.01
C SER A 439 -63.18 5.04 8.69
N VAL A 440 -62.96 4.49 9.89
CA VAL A 440 -63.98 3.66 10.58
C VAL A 440 -64.33 4.14 12.00
N LEU A 441 -63.70 5.22 12.51
CA LEU A 441 -63.90 5.67 13.90
C LEU A 441 -64.72 6.97 14.07
N PHE A 442 -65.37 7.47 13.02
CA PHE A 442 -66.28 8.62 13.10
C PHE A 442 -67.68 8.27 12.58
N GLY A 443 -68.37 7.41 13.31
CA GLY A 443 -69.77 7.11 13.00
C GLY A 443 -70.30 5.93 13.78
N ILE A 444 -70.59 6.13 15.08
CA ILE A 444 -71.82 5.68 15.76
C ILE A 444 -71.85 6.34 17.15
N GLY A 445 -73.04 6.80 17.51
CA GLY A 445 -73.33 7.72 18.60
C GLY A 445 -72.95 7.25 20.00
N LEU A 446 -72.57 8.23 20.81
CA LEU A 446 -72.67 8.21 22.26
C LEU A 446 -74.12 7.93 22.67
N GLY A 447 -74.37 6.76 23.23
CA GLY A 447 -75.63 6.45 23.90
C GLY A 447 -75.77 4.97 24.24
N GLY A 448 -75.75 4.64 25.53
CA GLY A 448 -76.29 3.38 26.05
C GLY A 448 -75.25 2.40 26.58
N ALA A 449 -75.18 2.30 27.90
CA ALA A 449 -74.56 1.19 28.60
C ALA A 449 -75.32 -0.12 28.31
N ALA A 450 -74.61 -1.18 27.91
CA ALA A 450 -74.85 -2.58 28.26
C ALA A 450 -73.96 -3.53 27.43
N SER A 451 -73.06 -4.24 28.12
CA SER A 451 -72.65 -5.64 27.91
C SER A 451 -72.67 -6.27 26.50
N GLY A 452 -71.51 -6.76 26.03
CA GLY A 452 -71.44 -7.86 25.05
C GLY A 452 -70.19 -7.86 24.15
N ALA A 453 -69.20 -8.69 24.51
CA ALA A 453 -68.11 -9.29 23.73
C ALA A 453 -67.71 -8.72 22.33
N VAL A 454 -66.44 -8.33 22.16
CA VAL A 454 -65.72 -8.47 20.88
C VAL A 454 -64.24 -8.82 21.10
N ALA A 455 -63.92 -10.04 20.64
CA ALA A 455 -62.70 -10.57 20.01
C ALA A 455 -61.31 -10.01 20.34
N ALA A 456 -60.44 -10.95 20.72
CA ALA A 456 -59.01 -10.83 20.95
C ALA A 456 -58.23 -10.37 19.70
N SER A 457 -57.37 -9.36 19.89
CA SER A 457 -56.27 -9.04 18.98
C SER A 457 -54.98 -9.62 19.56
N VAL A 458 -54.71 -10.90 19.27
CA VAL A 458 -53.41 -11.52 19.58
C VAL A 458 -52.48 -11.27 18.40
N VAL A 459 -51.52 -10.36 18.59
CA VAL A 459 -50.33 -10.26 17.73
C VAL A 459 -49.39 -11.39 18.15
N THR A 460 -49.41 -12.50 17.43
CA THR A 460 -48.38 -13.54 17.53
C THR A 460 -47.37 -13.39 16.39
N LEU A 461 -46.23 -12.80 16.73
CA LEU A 461 -44.96 -12.99 16.04
C LEU A 461 -44.60 -14.47 16.10
N GLN A 462 -44.55 -15.16 14.96
CA GLN A 462 -43.81 -16.41 14.84
C GLN A 462 -42.73 -16.30 13.76
N LEU A 463 -41.49 -16.29 14.26
CA LEU A 463 -40.29 -16.73 13.57
C LEU A 463 -40.45 -18.19 13.16
N GLY A 464 -40.44 -18.46 11.86
CA GLY A 464 -40.38 -19.81 11.30
C GLY A 464 -39.15 -19.95 10.42
N MET A 465 -38.13 -20.63 10.94
CA MET A 465 -37.02 -21.17 10.16
C MET A 465 -37.56 -22.17 9.13
N VAL A 466 -37.20 -22.00 7.85
CA VAL A 466 -37.17 -23.11 6.90
C VAL A 466 -35.84 -23.08 6.16
N SER A 467 -34.95 -23.95 6.60
CA SER A 467 -33.81 -24.44 5.86
C SER A 467 -34.29 -25.22 4.62
N ALA A 468 -33.94 -24.78 3.42
CA ALA A 468 -33.92 -25.63 2.25
C ALA A 468 -32.73 -25.21 1.39
N GLY A 469 -31.74 -26.09 1.30
CA GLY A 469 -30.59 -25.93 0.44
C GLY A 469 -31.03 -25.88 -1.02
N ILE A 470 -30.57 -24.85 -1.73
CA ILE A 470 -30.58 -24.83 -3.19
C ILE A 470 -29.14 -24.68 -3.63
N VAL A 471 -28.69 -25.72 -4.32
CA VAL A 471 -27.38 -25.84 -4.96
C VAL A 471 -27.14 -24.61 -5.84
N ALA A 472 -26.04 -23.90 -5.58
CA ALA A 472 -25.56 -22.82 -6.44
C ALA A 472 -25.15 -23.42 -7.79
N ILE A 473 -26.00 -23.28 -8.80
CA ILE A 473 -25.62 -23.56 -10.19
C ILE A 473 -25.01 -22.26 -10.74
N PRO A 474 -23.76 -22.27 -11.24
CA PRO A 474 -23.18 -21.11 -11.90
C PRO A 474 -24.02 -20.80 -13.14
N ILE A 475 -24.65 -19.63 -13.15
CA ILE A 475 -25.47 -19.16 -14.27
C ILE A 475 -24.52 -18.82 -15.42
N SER A 476 -24.33 -19.77 -16.34
CA SER A 476 -23.59 -19.55 -17.58
C SER A 476 -24.36 -18.62 -18.53
N LEU A 477 -23.66 -17.95 -19.45
CA LEU A 477 -24.28 -17.10 -20.50
C LEU A 477 -25.42 -17.79 -21.25
N SER A 478 -25.37 -19.12 -21.40
CA SER A 478 -26.43 -19.94 -22.02
C SER A 478 -27.74 -19.96 -21.20
N THR A 479 -27.67 -19.93 -19.87
CA THR A 479 -28.86 -19.86 -19.01
C THR A 479 -29.53 -18.48 -19.07
N LEU A 480 -28.74 -17.40 -19.15
CA LEU A 480 -29.26 -16.05 -19.36
C LEU A 480 -29.93 -15.91 -20.74
N PHE A 481 -29.37 -16.52 -21.77
CA PHE A 481 -29.96 -16.56 -23.10
C PHE A 481 -31.29 -17.34 -23.13
N GLY A 482 -31.36 -18.48 -22.44
CA GLY A 482 -32.60 -19.26 -22.30
C GLY A 482 -33.73 -18.49 -21.59
N ILE A 483 -33.39 -17.75 -20.54
CA ILE A 483 -34.35 -16.88 -19.83
C ILE A 483 -34.84 -15.75 -20.74
N TRP A 484 -33.93 -15.13 -21.52
CA TRP A 484 -34.27 -14.09 -22.47
C TRP A 484 -35.23 -14.59 -23.58
N LEU A 485 -34.99 -15.79 -24.11
CA LEU A 485 -35.83 -16.45 -25.10
C LEU A 485 -37.22 -16.77 -24.56
N TYR A 486 -37.30 -17.27 -23.31
CA TYR A 486 -38.57 -17.56 -22.66
C TYR A 486 -39.43 -16.28 -22.48
N VAL A 487 -38.80 -15.18 -22.05
CA VAL A 487 -39.50 -13.90 -21.84
C VAL A 487 -39.99 -13.31 -23.16
N THR A 488 -39.16 -13.30 -24.21
CA THR A 488 -39.53 -12.76 -25.53
C THR A 488 -40.63 -13.58 -26.20
N VAL A 489 -40.57 -14.91 -26.12
CA VAL A 489 -41.63 -15.78 -26.65
C VAL A 489 -42.95 -15.59 -25.91
N LYS A 490 -42.91 -15.42 -24.58
CA LYS A 490 -44.10 -15.17 -23.76
C LYS A 490 -44.74 -13.81 -24.05
N GLU A 491 -43.94 -12.76 -24.29
CA GLU A 491 -44.44 -11.45 -24.73
C GLU A 491 -45.05 -11.48 -26.13
N CYS A 492 -44.43 -12.19 -27.08
CA CYS A 492 -44.99 -12.40 -28.42
C CYS A 492 -46.32 -13.17 -28.38
N SER A 493 -46.45 -14.17 -27.51
CA SER A 493 -47.69 -14.91 -27.29
C SER A 493 -48.80 -14.02 -26.71
N LYS A 494 -48.45 -13.13 -25.77
CA LYS A 494 -49.41 -12.20 -25.15
C LYS A 494 -49.91 -11.15 -26.15
N ARG A 495 -49.02 -10.57 -26.97
CA ARG A 495 -49.39 -9.63 -28.05
C ARG A 495 -50.23 -10.28 -29.16
N ARG A 496 -50.03 -11.58 -29.44
CA ARG A 496 -50.89 -12.34 -30.38
C ARG A 496 -52.29 -12.59 -29.84
N LYS A 497 -52.46 -12.74 -28.51
CA LYS A 497 -53.78 -12.87 -27.88
C LYS A 497 -54.53 -11.53 -27.86
N GLU A 498 -53.83 -10.42 -27.64
CA GLU A 498 -54.45 -9.08 -27.66
C GLU A 498 -54.90 -8.65 -29.07
N ARG A 499 -54.20 -9.07 -30.13
CA ARG A 499 -54.62 -8.82 -31.54
C ARG A 499 -55.77 -9.70 -32.05
N LYS A 500 -56.19 -10.73 -31.31
CA LYS A 500 -57.35 -11.57 -31.68
C LYS A 500 -58.65 -11.14 -30.99
N ASN A 501 -58.57 -10.21 -30.03
CA ASN A 501 -59.71 -9.70 -29.25
C ASN A 501 -60.09 -8.24 -29.60
N ASN A 502 -59.43 -7.65 -30.59
CA ASN A 502 -59.87 -6.49 -31.36
C ASN A 502 -60.06 -6.92 -32.81
#